data_AF-A0A3P7W5S5-F1
#
_entry.id   AF-A0A3P7W5S5-F1
#
_cell.length_a   1.000
_cell.length_b   1.000
_cell.length_c   1.000
_cell.angle_alpha   90.00
_cell.angle_beta   90.00
_cell.angle_gamma   90.00
#
_symmetry.space_group_name_H-M   'P 1'
#
loop_
_entity.id
_entity.type
_entity.pdbx_description
1 polymer ?
#
loop_
_entity_poly.entity_id
_entity_poly.type
_entity_poly.pdbx_seq_one_letter_code
_entity_poly.pdbx_strand_id
1 'polypeptide(L)'
;MFFERKLTIKDELNFLITRKLICQQKNHGLCGTQLGQAVFTSSLSPDIALQVYDDLEKATRSLALDNELHLLYLVTPLHSDSIWMNYIDWNVYYNIWSKLPTKLQRVGKMIGILDSFILGKIQGRQASKISNMQVHLRFLSALALYDLIREYSLGDVARRFRINRGALQTLQQQSATYACKFLCDLN
;
A
#
# COMPACT_ATOMS: atom_id res chain seq x y z
N MET A 1 -9.15 20.94 17.40
CA MET A 1 -9.18 22.18 16.58
C MET A 1 -8.59 21.84 15.21
N PHE A 2 -9.39 21.24 14.32
CA PHE A 2 -8.98 20.96 12.95
C PHE A 2 -9.42 22.14 12.08
N PHE A 3 -8.44 22.83 11.49
CA PHE A 3 -8.66 23.88 10.51
C PHE A 3 -9.19 23.23 9.22
N GLU A 4 -10.50 23.33 8.97
CA GLU A 4 -11.06 23.16 7.64
C GLU A 4 -10.53 24.29 6.76
N ARG A 5 -9.46 24.04 6.00
CA ARG A 5 -9.17 24.89 4.84
C ARG A 5 -10.33 24.71 3.87
N LYS A 6 -11.13 25.77 3.67
CA LYS A 6 -12.07 25.87 2.55
C LYS A 6 -11.27 25.84 1.24
N LEU A 7 -10.98 24.64 0.74
CA LEU A 7 -10.48 24.44 -0.61
C LEU A 7 -11.51 25.05 -1.58
N THR A 8 -11.06 25.95 -2.45
CA THR A 8 -11.97 26.50 -3.45
C THR A 8 -12.14 25.47 -4.57
N ILE A 9 -13.28 25.49 -5.25
CA ILE A 9 -13.51 24.64 -6.44
C ILE A 9 -12.39 24.83 -7.49
N LYS A 10 -11.80 26.03 -7.56
CA LYS A 10 -10.67 26.32 -8.43
C LYS A 10 -9.41 25.57 -8.03
N ASP A 11 -9.14 25.44 -6.74
CA ASP A 11 -7.97 24.70 -6.25
C ASP A 11 -8.09 23.21 -6.58
N GLU A 12 -9.28 22.63 -6.40
CA GLU A 12 -9.54 21.23 -6.74
C GLU A 12 -9.45 20.99 -8.25
N LEU A 13 -10.01 21.88 -9.07
CA LEU A 13 -9.87 21.82 -10.53
C LEU A 13 -8.40 21.88 -10.96
N ASN A 14 -7.63 22.80 -10.38
CA ASN A 14 -6.20 22.90 -10.65
C ASN A 14 -5.45 21.63 -10.24
N PHE A 15 -5.79 21.03 -9.11
CA PHE A 15 -5.23 19.75 -8.68
C PHE A 15 -5.51 18.65 -9.72
N LEU A 16 -6.77 18.47 -10.13
CA LEU A 16 -7.18 17.45 -11.09
C LEU A 16 -6.51 17.63 -12.47
N ILE A 17 -6.37 18.89 -12.95
CA ILE A 17 -5.67 19.19 -14.20
C ILE A 17 -4.18 18.89 -14.07
N THR A 18 -3.54 19.35 -12.99
CA THR A 18 -2.10 19.15 -12.74
C THR A 18 -1.75 17.66 -12.67
N ARG A 19 -2.62 16.86 -12.07
CA ARG A 19 -2.48 15.40 -11.98
C ARG A 19 -2.94 14.64 -13.22
N LYS A 20 -3.32 15.35 -14.29
CA LYS A 20 -3.81 14.78 -15.56
C LYS A 20 -5.03 13.86 -15.38
N LEU A 21 -5.85 14.11 -14.36
CA LEU A 21 -7.12 13.40 -14.16
C LEU A 21 -8.23 14.00 -15.02
N ILE A 22 -8.17 15.32 -15.25
CA ILE A 22 -9.05 16.01 -16.21
C ILE A 22 -8.24 16.85 -17.20
N CYS A 23 -8.83 17.07 -18.37
CA CYS A 23 -8.28 17.83 -19.49
C CYS A 23 -9.25 18.95 -19.89
N GLN A 24 -8.72 20.06 -20.41
CA GLN A 24 -9.55 21.09 -21.05
C GLN A 24 -9.54 20.85 -22.56
N GLN A 25 -10.71 20.55 -23.13
CA GLN A 25 -10.88 20.46 -24.58
C GLN A 25 -11.07 21.86 -25.18
N LYS A 26 -10.48 22.09 -26.35
CA LYS A 26 -10.46 23.40 -27.02
C LYS A 26 -11.85 24.01 -27.22
N ASN A 27 -12.91 23.19 -27.38
CA ASN A 27 -14.28 23.64 -27.66
C ASN A 27 -15.39 23.01 -26.81
N HIS A 28 -15.10 22.09 -25.88
CA HIS A 28 -16.13 21.27 -25.20
C HIS A 28 -16.09 21.30 -23.67
N GLY A 29 -15.32 22.20 -23.06
CA GLY A 29 -15.19 22.28 -21.60
C GLY A 29 -14.20 21.24 -21.04
N LEU A 30 -14.46 20.76 -19.81
CA LEU A 30 -13.59 19.81 -19.10
C LEU A 30 -13.97 18.35 -19.40
N CYS A 31 -12.96 17.51 -19.63
CA CYS A 31 -13.08 16.07 -19.88
C CYS A 31 -12.30 15.25 -18.86
N GLY A 32 -12.79 14.05 -18.49
CA GLY A 32 -11.97 13.07 -17.78
C GLY A 32 -10.96 12.42 -18.73
N THR A 33 -9.70 12.28 -18.29
CA THR A 33 -8.70 11.50 -19.02
C THR A 33 -8.92 10.00 -18.83
N GLN A 34 -8.19 9.12 -19.53
CA GLN A 34 -8.24 7.69 -19.26
C GLN A 34 -7.89 7.36 -17.79
N LEU A 35 -6.88 8.03 -17.24
CA LEU A 35 -6.53 7.90 -15.83
C LEU A 35 -7.67 8.43 -14.93
N GLY A 36 -8.24 9.59 -15.24
CA GLY A 36 -9.36 10.15 -14.47
C GLY A 36 -10.61 9.27 -14.48
N GLN A 37 -10.90 8.63 -15.62
CA GLN A 37 -11.99 7.65 -15.74
C GLN A 37 -11.69 6.41 -14.89
N ALA A 38 -10.48 5.86 -14.94
CA ALA A 38 -10.08 4.73 -14.09
C ALA A 38 -10.14 5.07 -12.58
N VAL A 39 -9.69 6.26 -12.18
CA VAL A 39 -9.84 6.74 -10.79
C VAL A 39 -11.31 6.80 -10.39
N PHE A 40 -12.18 7.29 -11.29
CA PHE A 40 -13.62 7.35 -11.04
C PHE A 40 -14.26 5.95 -10.92
N THR A 41 -13.93 5.01 -11.81
CA THR A 41 -14.49 3.65 -11.80
C THR A 41 -14.00 2.82 -10.62
N SER A 42 -12.74 2.97 -10.22
CA SER A 42 -12.13 2.23 -9.10
C SER A 42 -12.71 2.59 -7.72
N SER A 43 -13.51 3.65 -7.61
CA SER A 43 -14.04 4.16 -6.33
C SER A 43 -12.91 4.38 -5.29
N LEU A 44 -11.74 4.81 -5.77
CA LEU A 44 -10.61 5.27 -4.97
C LEU A 44 -10.65 6.79 -4.88
N SER A 45 -10.18 7.35 -3.77
CA SER A 45 -9.90 8.78 -3.75
C SER A 45 -8.72 9.09 -4.70
N PRO A 46 -8.67 10.28 -5.31
CA PRO A 46 -7.61 10.64 -6.25
C PRO A 46 -6.20 10.42 -5.69
N ASP A 47 -5.96 10.75 -4.42
CA ASP A 47 -4.64 10.57 -3.80
C ASP A 47 -4.21 9.09 -3.74
N ILE A 48 -5.14 8.19 -3.42
CA ILE A 48 -4.88 6.75 -3.34
C ILE A 48 -4.71 6.18 -4.74
N ALA A 49 -5.56 6.59 -5.69
CA ALA A 49 -5.47 6.11 -7.07
C ALA A 49 -4.16 6.54 -7.75
N LEU A 50 -3.67 7.75 -7.47
CA LEU A 50 -2.38 8.22 -7.98
C LEU A 50 -1.21 7.43 -7.36
N GLN A 51 -1.25 7.10 -6.07
CA GLN A 51 -0.24 6.23 -5.45
C GLN A 51 -0.26 4.82 -6.05
N VAL A 52 -1.44 4.26 -6.30
CA VAL A 52 -1.59 2.97 -6.99
C VAL A 52 -1.00 3.05 -8.39
N TYR A 53 -1.32 4.10 -9.14
CA TYR A 53 -0.76 4.31 -10.48
C TYR A 53 0.76 4.39 -10.45
N ASP A 54 1.35 5.14 -9.51
CA ASP A 54 2.80 5.24 -9.34
C ASP A 54 3.44 3.89 -9.00
N ASP A 55 2.79 3.07 -8.17
CA ASP A 55 3.28 1.73 -7.83
C ASP A 55 3.21 0.77 -9.02
N LEU A 56 2.12 0.82 -9.80
CA LEU A 56 1.97 0.05 -11.02
C LEU A 56 2.99 0.49 -12.09
N GLU A 57 3.20 1.79 -12.26
CA GLU A 57 4.21 2.31 -13.19
C GLU A 57 5.62 1.84 -12.80
N LYS A 58 5.96 1.79 -11.51
CA LYS A 58 7.22 1.19 -11.05
C LYS A 58 7.25 -0.31 -11.30
N ALA A 59 6.18 -1.03 -11.01
CA ALA A 59 6.10 -2.48 -11.16
C ALA A 59 6.22 -2.92 -12.63
N THR A 60 5.67 -2.16 -13.59
CA THR A 60 5.84 -2.43 -15.03
C THR A 60 7.30 -2.39 -15.50
N ARG A 61 8.17 -1.65 -14.79
CA ARG A 61 9.61 -1.58 -15.09
C ARG A 61 10.39 -2.75 -14.50
N SER A 62 9.93 -3.33 -13.39
CA SER A 62 10.59 -4.45 -12.71
C SER A 62 9.62 -5.19 -11.79
N LEU A 63 9.02 -6.27 -12.29
CA LEU A 63 8.11 -7.12 -11.54
C LEU A 63 8.83 -8.42 -11.11
N ALA A 64 8.99 -8.62 -9.79
CA ALA A 64 9.38 -9.94 -9.28
C ALA A 64 8.21 -10.94 -9.41
N LEU A 65 8.37 -11.89 -10.33
CA LEU A 65 7.40 -12.96 -10.59
C LEU A 65 7.85 -14.34 -10.08
N ASP A 66 8.97 -14.41 -9.36
CA ASP A 66 9.45 -15.68 -8.78
C ASP A 66 8.53 -16.22 -7.67
N ASN A 67 7.66 -15.37 -7.15
CA ASN A 67 6.66 -15.66 -6.11
C ASN A 67 5.60 -14.55 -6.10
N GLU A 68 4.52 -14.79 -5.38
CA GLU A 68 3.34 -13.94 -5.33
C GLU A 68 3.49 -12.74 -4.39
N LEU A 69 4.59 -12.61 -3.62
CA LEU A 69 4.73 -11.57 -2.60
C LEU A 69 4.67 -10.15 -3.18
N HIS A 70 5.29 -9.93 -4.34
CA HIS A 70 5.28 -8.60 -4.96
C HIS A 70 3.87 -8.24 -5.47
N LEU A 71 3.17 -9.19 -6.10
CA LEU A 71 1.78 -9.01 -6.51
C LEU A 71 0.87 -8.76 -5.29
N LEU A 72 1.08 -9.51 -4.21
CA LEU A 72 0.37 -9.31 -2.95
C LEU A 72 0.60 -7.91 -2.38
N TYR A 73 1.84 -7.40 -2.43
CA TYR A 73 2.15 -6.06 -1.98
C TYR A 73 1.35 -5.00 -2.75
N LEU A 74 1.25 -5.12 -4.07
CA LEU A 74 0.48 -4.20 -4.90
C LEU A 74 -1.01 -4.19 -4.51
N VAL A 75 -1.59 -5.37 -4.24
CA VAL A 75 -2.99 -5.49 -3.79
C VAL A 75 -3.18 -5.38 -2.28
N THR A 76 -2.13 -5.08 -1.53
CA THR A 76 -2.23 -4.78 -0.10
C THR A 76 -2.67 -3.32 0.07
N PRO A 77 -3.72 -3.01 0.83
CA PRO A 77 -4.23 -1.67 1.03
C PRO A 77 -3.14 -0.68 1.48
N LEU A 78 -3.15 0.52 0.88
CA LEU A 78 -2.34 1.65 1.32
C LEU A 78 -2.78 2.11 2.72
N HIS A 79 -1.86 2.71 3.48
CA HIS A 79 -2.09 3.24 4.83
C HIS A 79 -2.60 2.20 5.85
N SER A 80 -1.99 1.01 5.88
CA SER A 80 -2.21 -0.02 6.91
C SER A 80 -1.78 0.39 8.34
N ASP A 81 -1.50 1.67 8.57
CA ASP A 81 -1.12 2.25 9.85
C ASP A 81 -2.18 1.91 10.92
N SER A 82 -3.47 2.02 10.57
CA SER A 82 -4.58 1.72 11.49
C SER A 82 -4.61 0.26 11.96
N ILE A 83 -4.13 -0.67 11.13
CA ILE A 83 -4.08 -2.10 11.45
C ILE A 83 -2.90 -2.39 12.38
N TRP A 84 -1.75 -1.74 12.17
CA TRP A 84 -0.51 -2.07 12.88
C TRP A 84 -0.16 -1.15 14.04
N MET A 85 -0.77 0.04 14.15
CA MET A 85 -0.40 1.08 15.13
C MET A 85 -0.35 0.56 16.58
N ASN A 86 -1.19 -0.41 16.94
CA ASN A 86 -1.25 -0.98 18.28
C ASN A 86 -0.54 -2.34 18.43
N TYR A 87 0.00 -2.91 17.36
CA TYR A 87 0.54 -4.27 17.38
C TYR A 87 1.99 -4.38 16.88
N ILE A 88 2.54 -3.35 16.25
CA ILE A 88 3.87 -3.44 15.65
C ILE A 88 4.97 -3.61 16.72
N ASP A 89 5.57 -4.79 16.74
CA ASP A 89 6.80 -5.09 17.49
C ASP A 89 7.98 -5.14 16.51
N TRP A 90 8.84 -4.13 16.55
CA TRP A 90 9.98 -4.02 15.64
C TRP A 90 11.00 -5.14 15.79
N ASN A 91 11.13 -5.75 16.98
CA ASN A 91 12.00 -6.90 17.17
C ASN A 91 11.44 -8.13 16.47
N VAL A 92 10.12 -8.33 16.55
CA VAL A 92 9.43 -9.41 15.82
C VAL A 92 9.54 -9.19 14.33
N TYR A 93 9.31 -7.96 13.85
CA TYR A 93 9.47 -7.66 12.43
C TYR A 93 10.89 -7.93 11.96
N TYR A 94 11.92 -7.49 12.68
CA TYR A 94 13.31 -7.78 12.33
C TYR A 94 13.62 -9.29 12.31
N ASN A 95 13.11 -10.06 13.28
CA ASN A 95 13.28 -11.51 13.31
C ASN A 95 12.59 -12.21 12.12
N ILE A 96 11.41 -11.74 11.71
CA ILE A 96 10.74 -12.23 10.49
C ILE A 96 11.60 -11.88 9.26
N TRP A 97 11.96 -10.60 9.11
CA TRP A 97 12.71 -10.07 7.97
C TRP A 97 14.04 -10.80 7.76
N SER A 98 14.85 -10.91 8.81
CA SER A 98 16.19 -11.54 8.77
C SER A 98 16.15 -13.03 8.41
N LYS A 99 15.03 -13.72 8.70
CA LYS A 99 14.84 -15.15 8.41
C LYS A 99 14.09 -15.42 7.10
N LEU A 100 13.67 -14.38 6.38
CA LEU A 100 13.03 -14.58 5.08
C LEU A 100 14.00 -15.25 4.09
N PRO A 101 13.52 -16.17 3.24
CA PRO A 101 14.28 -16.66 2.09
C PRO A 101 14.83 -15.51 1.25
N THR A 102 16.03 -15.67 0.69
CA THR A 102 16.72 -14.65 -0.11
C THR A 102 15.86 -14.07 -1.24
N LYS A 103 15.02 -14.91 -1.87
CA LYS A 103 14.08 -14.49 -2.92
C LYS A 103 13.05 -13.47 -2.39
N LEU A 104 12.49 -13.68 -1.19
CA LEU A 104 11.52 -12.78 -0.58
C LEU A 104 12.19 -11.50 -0.05
N GLN A 105 13.40 -11.61 0.51
CA GLN A 105 14.18 -10.43 0.91
C GLN A 105 14.52 -9.55 -0.31
N ARG A 106 14.81 -10.15 -1.47
CA ARG A 106 15.05 -9.40 -2.71
C ARG A 106 13.82 -8.57 -3.11
N VAL A 107 12.63 -9.15 -3.00
CA VAL A 107 11.36 -8.44 -3.24
C VAL A 107 11.22 -7.27 -2.26
N GLY A 108 11.42 -7.49 -0.95
CA GLY A 108 11.36 -6.41 0.04
C GLY A 108 12.38 -5.30 -0.23
N LYS A 109 13.62 -5.63 -0.58
CA LYS A 109 14.65 -4.63 -0.92
C LYS A 109 14.27 -3.80 -2.14
N MET A 110 13.68 -4.42 -3.16
CA MET A 110 13.16 -3.73 -4.35
C MET A 110 11.99 -2.79 -4.01
N ILE A 111 11.12 -3.18 -3.08
CA ILE A 111 10.02 -2.34 -2.57
C ILE A 111 10.55 -1.15 -1.74
N GLY A 112 11.77 -1.25 -1.19
CA GLY A 112 12.40 -0.21 -0.39
C GLY A 112 12.44 -0.52 1.11
N ILE A 113 12.39 -1.79 1.49
CA ILE A 113 12.57 -2.23 2.87
C ILE A 113 14.05 -2.15 3.25
N LEU A 114 14.32 -1.36 4.29
CA LEU A 114 15.68 -1.06 4.75
C LEU A 114 15.94 -1.69 6.12
N ASP A 115 17.01 -2.48 6.23
CA ASP A 115 17.49 -3.02 7.52
C ASP A 115 17.76 -1.90 8.52
N SER A 116 18.39 -0.81 8.06
CA SER A 116 18.74 0.36 8.88
C SER A 116 17.51 1.06 9.44
N PHE A 117 16.37 1.02 8.75
CA PHE A 117 15.12 1.59 9.24
C PHE A 117 14.55 0.76 10.39
N ILE A 118 14.48 -0.56 10.21
CA ILE A 118 13.98 -1.49 11.23
C ILE A 118 14.86 -1.43 12.49
N LEU A 119 16.19 -1.50 12.32
CA LEU A 119 17.14 -1.40 13.42
C LEU A 119 17.09 -0.03 14.11
N GLY A 120 16.91 1.05 13.34
CA GLY A 120 16.71 2.39 13.89
C GLY A 120 15.47 2.47 14.78
N LYS A 121 14.38 1.79 14.41
CA LYS A 121 13.16 1.72 15.23
C LYS A 121 13.35 0.91 16.52
N ILE A 122 14.08 -0.21 16.46
CA ILE A 122 14.46 -0.98 17.66
C ILE A 122 15.30 -0.11 18.61
N GLN A 123 16.19 0.72 18.07
CA GLN A 123 17.01 1.67 18.85
C GLN A 123 16.24 2.90 19.36
N GLY A 124 14.93 3.00 19.10
CA GLY A 124 14.11 4.13 19.56
C GLY A 124 14.27 5.42 18.75
N ARG A 125 14.79 5.36 17.51
CA ARG A 125 14.89 6.55 16.65
C ARG A 125 13.50 6.98 16.17
N GLN A 126 13.06 8.14 16.64
CA GLN A 126 11.72 8.68 16.36
C GLN A 126 11.62 9.43 15.04
N ALA A 127 12.69 10.08 14.59
CA ALA A 127 12.71 10.83 13.34
C ALA A 127 12.78 9.88 12.14
N SER A 128 11.61 9.51 11.62
CA SER A 128 11.47 8.74 10.39
C SER A 128 10.48 9.40 9.45
N LYS A 129 10.80 9.46 8.15
CA LYS A 129 9.82 9.86 7.12
C LYS A 129 8.59 8.96 7.20
N ILE A 130 7.41 9.55 7.24
CA ILE A 130 6.11 8.84 7.29
C ILE A 130 5.99 7.85 6.12
N SER A 131 6.46 8.24 4.94
CA SER A 131 6.48 7.38 3.75
C SER A 131 7.22 6.06 3.98
N ASN A 132 8.35 6.08 4.68
CA ASN A 132 9.13 4.87 4.95
C ASN A 132 8.38 3.96 5.92
N MET A 133 7.76 4.53 6.95
CA MET A 133 6.92 3.79 7.89
C MET A 133 5.81 3.05 7.15
N GLN A 134 5.09 3.74 6.26
CA GLN A 134 3.99 3.17 5.48
C GLN A 134 4.45 2.04 4.55
N VAL A 135 5.58 2.20 3.87
CA VAL A 135 6.16 1.15 3.03
C VAL A 135 6.47 -0.10 3.85
N HIS A 136 7.08 0.08 5.03
CA HIS A 136 7.42 -1.03 5.93
C HIS A 136 6.19 -1.74 6.51
N LEU A 137 5.16 -1.00 6.92
CA LEU A 137 3.92 -1.59 7.44
C LEU A 137 3.11 -2.30 6.36
N ARG A 138 3.05 -1.73 5.15
CA ARG A 138 2.40 -2.38 4.00
C ARG A 138 3.12 -3.67 3.61
N PHE A 139 4.45 -3.69 3.65
CA PHE A 139 5.20 -4.92 3.40
C PHE A 139 4.97 -5.98 4.46
N LEU A 140 4.86 -5.59 5.73
CA LEU A 140 4.52 -6.51 6.82
C LEU A 140 3.11 -7.11 6.64
N SER A 141 2.14 -6.29 6.25
CA SER A 141 0.81 -6.76 5.83
C SER A 141 0.89 -7.77 4.69
N ALA A 142 1.66 -7.47 3.64
CA ALA A 142 1.83 -8.34 2.48
C ALA A 142 2.46 -9.70 2.87
N LEU A 143 3.42 -9.71 3.80
CA LEU A 143 4.00 -10.96 4.32
C LEU A 143 2.98 -11.80 5.09
N ALA A 144 2.14 -11.16 5.92
CA ALA A 144 1.10 -11.88 6.66
C ALA A 144 0.05 -12.48 5.71
N LEU A 145 -0.38 -11.71 4.71
CA LEU A 145 -1.26 -12.18 3.64
C LEU A 145 -0.60 -13.30 2.80
N TYR A 146 0.71 -13.22 2.57
CA TYR A 146 1.48 -14.23 1.83
C TYR A 146 1.50 -15.58 2.53
N ASP A 147 1.56 -15.60 3.87
CA ASP A 147 1.37 -16.85 4.62
C ASP A 147 -0.07 -17.36 4.48
N LEU A 148 -1.07 -16.48 4.55
CA LEU A 148 -2.48 -16.90 4.45
C LEU A 148 -2.81 -17.55 3.10
N ILE A 149 -2.31 -17.01 1.98
CA ILE A 149 -2.53 -17.63 0.66
C ILE A 149 -1.79 -18.96 0.47
N ARG A 150 -0.78 -19.23 1.30
CA ARG A 150 -0.03 -20.49 1.34
C ARG A 150 -0.63 -21.48 2.36
N GLU A 151 -1.90 -21.30 2.68
CA GLU A 151 -2.71 -22.20 3.50
C GLU A 151 -2.26 -22.34 4.96
N TYR A 152 -1.44 -21.40 5.47
CA TYR A 152 -1.20 -21.32 6.91
C TYR A 152 -2.46 -20.85 7.63
N SER A 153 -2.75 -21.45 8.80
CA SER A 153 -3.96 -21.09 9.54
C SER A 153 -3.90 -19.65 10.04
N LEU A 154 -5.07 -18.98 10.09
CA LEU A 154 -5.17 -17.60 10.60
C LEU A 154 -4.57 -17.46 12.01
N GLY A 155 -4.68 -18.49 12.84
CA GLY A 155 -4.10 -18.51 14.19
C GLY A 155 -2.58 -18.60 14.20
N ASP A 156 -1.98 -19.36 13.29
CA ASP A 156 -0.52 -19.48 13.17
C ASP A 156 0.10 -18.17 12.69
N VAL A 157 -0.52 -17.56 11.67
CA VAL A 157 -0.08 -16.27 11.14
C VAL A 157 -0.23 -15.18 12.21
N ALA A 158 -1.37 -15.10 12.90
CA ALA A 158 -1.57 -14.13 13.98
C ALA A 158 -0.49 -14.24 15.06
N ARG A 159 -0.15 -15.47 15.47
CA ARG A 159 0.92 -15.73 16.44
C ARG A 159 2.30 -15.35 15.90
N ARG A 160 2.62 -15.72 14.66
CA ARG A 160 3.92 -15.43 14.02
C ARG A 160 4.19 -13.91 13.95
N PHE A 161 3.18 -13.13 13.58
CA PHE A 161 3.28 -11.68 13.41
C PHE A 161 2.95 -10.88 14.67
N ARG A 162 2.58 -11.55 15.78
CA ARG A 162 2.07 -10.93 17.01
C ARG A 162 0.96 -9.91 16.79
N ILE A 163 0.08 -10.19 15.82
CA ILE A 163 -1.09 -9.37 15.53
C ILE A 163 -2.35 -10.02 16.11
N ASN A 164 -3.32 -9.21 16.51
CA ASN A 164 -4.63 -9.74 16.89
C ASN A 164 -5.28 -10.48 15.70
N ARG A 165 -5.86 -11.65 15.97
CA ARG A 165 -6.52 -12.50 14.95
C ARG A 165 -7.63 -11.76 14.19
N GLY A 166 -8.43 -10.94 14.88
CA GLY A 166 -9.48 -10.12 14.27
C GLY A 166 -8.91 -9.00 13.40
N ALA A 167 -7.81 -8.35 13.83
CA ALA A 167 -7.13 -7.37 12.99
C ALA A 167 -6.55 -8.00 11.72
N LEU A 168 -5.99 -9.22 11.81
CA LEU A 168 -5.52 -9.97 10.64
C LEU A 168 -6.67 -10.38 9.71
N GLN A 169 -7.83 -10.76 10.26
CA GLN A 169 -9.03 -11.05 9.47
C GLN A 169 -9.54 -9.80 8.75
N THR A 170 -9.56 -8.65 9.43
CA THR A 170 -9.89 -7.36 8.82
C THR A 170 -8.92 -7.02 7.68
N LEU A 171 -7.62 -7.23 7.88
CA LEU A 171 -6.62 -7.04 6.83
C LEU A 171 -6.92 -7.90 5.60
N GLN A 172 -7.26 -9.18 5.80
CA GLN A 172 -7.61 -10.10 4.72
C GLN A 172 -8.83 -9.61 3.94
N GLN A 173 -9.91 -9.23 4.64
CA GLN A 173 -11.14 -8.75 4.01
C GLN A 173 -10.91 -7.43 3.24
N GLN A 174 -10.16 -6.49 3.83
CA GLN A 174 -9.84 -5.22 3.17
C GLN A 174 -8.97 -5.44 1.94
N SER A 175 -8.03 -6.37 1.99
CA SER A 175 -7.15 -6.69 0.86
C SER A 175 -7.91 -7.34 -0.28
N ALA A 176 -8.88 -8.22 0.02
CA ALA A 176 -9.77 -8.79 -1.00
C ALA A 176 -10.59 -7.68 -1.70
N THR A 177 -11.21 -6.79 -0.93
CA THR A 177 -11.94 -5.64 -1.50
C THR A 177 -11.04 -4.71 -2.30
N TYR A 178 -9.83 -4.45 -1.81
CA TYR A 178 -8.86 -3.59 -2.47
C TYR A 178 -8.37 -4.21 -3.79
N ALA A 179 -8.09 -5.51 -3.81
CA ALA A 179 -7.75 -6.26 -5.03
C ALA A 179 -8.86 -6.17 -6.09
N CYS A 180 -10.14 -6.23 -5.71
CA CYS A 180 -11.24 -6.04 -6.66
C CYS A 180 -11.17 -4.69 -7.38
N LYS A 181 -10.67 -3.64 -6.73
CA LYS A 181 -10.52 -2.31 -7.37
C LYS A 181 -9.49 -2.32 -8.50
N PHE A 182 -8.48 -3.20 -8.46
CA PHE A 182 -7.53 -3.39 -9.56
C PHE A 182 -8.13 -4.18 -10.73
N LEU A 183 -9.12 -5.04 -10.46
CA LEU A 183 -9.77 -5.86 -11.48
C LEU A 183 -10.91 -5.12 -12.19
N CYS A 184 -11.59 -4.19 -11.52
CA CYS A 184 -12.64 -3.38 -12.11
C CYS A 184 -12.14 -2.41 -13.22
N ASP A 185 -10.83 -2.16 -13.29
CA ASP A 185 -10.22 -1.30 -14.31
C ASP A 185 -9.90 -2.04 -15.64
N LEU A 186 -10.25 -3.32 -15.76
CA LEU A 186 -9.93 -4.19 -16.92
C LEU A 186 -11.13 -4.55 -17.82
N ASN A 187 -12.34 -4.03 -17.55
CA ASN A 187 -13.54 -4.20 -18.38
C ASN A 187 -14.10 -2.85 -18.83
#